data_AF-A0A7U4JMR2-F1
#
_entry.id   AF-A0A7U4JMR2-F1
#
_cell.length_a   1.000
_cell.length_b   1.000
_cell.length_c   1.000
_cell.angle_alpha   90.00
_cell.angle_beta   90.00
_cell.angle_gamma   90.00
#
_symmetry.space_group_name_H-M   'P 1'
#
loop_
_entity.id
_entity.type
_entity.pdbx_description
1 polymer ?
#
loop_
_entity_poly.entity_id
_entity_poly.type
_entity_poly.pdbx_seq_one_letter_code
_entity_poly.pdbx_strand_id
1 'polypeptide(L)'
;MKLKLEIRREKILTEIEENKTVDIMELSGKLQVSEMTIRRDLKKLESSGKLLRTYRGATRISEGKCKKVVDDPLKGRILKNKDQKAIIGKYEGELVENDDVIMIDASTTTLAICKL
;
A
#
# COMPACT_ATOMS: atom_id res chain seq x y z
N MET A 1 -11.40 4.40 27.93
CA MET A 1 -10.77 3.23 28.57
C MET A 1 -9.73 2.67 27.60
N LYS A 2 -8.44 2.61 27.96
CA LYS A 2 -7.37 2.20 27.02
C LYS A 2 -7.42 0.68 26.84
N LEU A 3 -7.67 0.20 25.62
CA LEU A 3 -7.65 -1.24 25.34
C LEU A 3 -6.27 -1.81 25.68
N LYS A 4 -6.23 -2.90 26.46
CA LYS A 4 -4.99 -3.56 26.89
C LYS A 4 -4.21 -4.00 25.65
N LEU A 5 -2.89 -3.82 25.67
CA LEU A 5 -2.02 -3.95 24.48
C LEU A 5 -2.11 -5.34 23.84
N GLU A 6 -2.08 -6.41 24.64
CA GLU A 6 -2.21 -7.80 24.19
C GLU A 6 -3.52 -8.01 23.40
N ILE A 7 -4.65 -7.67 24.03
CA ILE A 7 -6.00 -7.78 23.46
C ILE A 7 -6.12 -6.96 22.17
N ARG A 8 -5.52 -5.76 22.14
CA ARG A 8 -5.55 -4.91 20.94
C ARG A 8 -4.86 -5.57 19.76
N ARG A 9 -3.69 -6.17 20.00
CA ARG A 9 -2.93 -6.84 18.94
C ARG A 9 -3.63 -8.10 18.45
N GLU A 10 -4.25 -8.84 19.35
CA GLU A 10 -5.07 -9.99 19.01
C GLU A 10 -6.24 -9.59 18.10
N LYS A 11 -6.99 -8.55 18.47
CA LYS A 11 -8.07 -8.01 17.61
C LYS A 11 -7.58 -7.56 16.22
N ILE A 12 -6.41 -6.93 16.14
CA ILE A 12 -5.82 -6.55 14.85
C ILE A 12 -5.54 -7.79 13.98
N LEU A 13 -5.06 -8.89 14.57
CA LEU A 13 -4.82 -10.13 13.84
C LEU A 13 -6.12 -10.77 13.39
N THR A 14 -7.14 -10.82 14.25
CA THR A 14 -8.48 -11.32 13.89
C THR A 14 -9.06 -10.54 12.71
N GLU A 15 -8.97 -9.21 12.73
CA GLU A 15 -9.46 -8.36 11.65
C GLU A 15 -8.74 -8.65 10.32
N ILE A 16 -7.44 -8.95 10.36
CA ILE A 16 -6.64 -9.33 9.20
C ILE A 16 -7.00 -10.74 8.70
N GLU A 17 -7.33 -11.66 9.59
CA GLU A 17 -7.77 -13.01 9.22
C GLU A 17 -9.11 -12.99 8.50
N GLU A 18 -10.06 -12.17 8.97
CA GLU A 18 -11.39 -12.02 8.39
C GLU A 18 -11.35 -11.27 7.06
N ASN A 19 -10.63 -10.13 7.01
CA ASN A 19 -10.69 -9.22 5.86
C ASN A 19 -9.52 -9.36 4.87
N LYS A 20 -8.53 -10.22 5.16
CA LYS A 20 -7.23 -10.40 4.45
C LYS A 20 -6.30 -9.19 4.51
N THR A 21 -6.86 -7.99 4.44
CA THR A 21 -6.17 -6.69 4.49
C THR A 21 -6.95 -5.73 5.38
N VAL A 22 -6.24 -4.85 6.08
CA VAL A 22 -6.82 -3.85 6.99
C VAL A 22 -6.21 -2.48 6.76
N ASP A 23 -6.97 -1.41 6.99
CA ASP A 23 -6.51 -0.02 6.92
C ASP A 23 -6.27 0.56 8.33
N ILE A 24 -5.27 1.44 8.46
CA ILE A 24 -4.90 2.09 9.72
C ILE A 24 -6.02 2.99 10.25
N MET A 25 -6.68 3.76 9.38
CA MET A 25 -7.77 4.67 9.80
C MET A 25 -8.97 3.85 10.30
N GLU A 26 -9.29 2.76 9.61
CA GLU A 26 -10.39 1.87 10.01
C GLU A 26 -10.11 1.19 11.36
N LEU A 27 -8.92 0.60 11.54
CA LEU A 27 -8.50 0.01 12.81
C LEU A 27 -8.46 1.04 13.93
N SER A 28 -8.00 2.26 13.65
CA SER A 28 -7.98 3.39 14.58
C SER A 28 -9.40 3.72 15.07
N GLY A 29 -10.36 3.80 14.15
CA GLY A 29 -11.78 4.00 14.46
C GLY A 29 -12.39 2.86 15.27
N LYS A 30 -12.24 1.61 14.78
CA LYS A 30 -12.79 0.39 15.42
C LYS A 30 -12.25 0.17 16.83
N LEU A 31 -10.94 0.39 17.04
CA LEU A 31 -10.28 0.12 18.31
C LEU A 31 -10.17 1.35 19.22
N GLN A 32 -10.67 2.51 18.77
CA GLN A 32 -10.65 3.79 19.47
C GLN A 32 -9.25 4.16 20.02
N VAL A 33 -8.24 4.05 19.17
CA VAL A 33 -6.85 4.45 19.48
C VAL A 33 -6.29 5.28 18.34
N SER A 34 -5.29 6.12 18.60
CA SER A 34 -4.65 6.90 17.53
C SER A 34 -4.05 6.02 16.43
N GLU A 35 -4.01 6.52 15.20
CA GLU A 35 -3.30 5.89 14.10
C GLU A 35 -1.84 5.57 14.44
N MET A 36 -1.17 6.45 15.20
CA MET A 36 0.21 6.22 15.64
C MET A 36 0.34 4.99 16.54
N THR A 37 -0.68 4.71 17.37
CA THR A 37 -0.77 3.48 18.16
C THR A 37 -0.89 2.26 17.26
N ILE A 38 -1.79 2.30 16.28
CA ILE A 38 -1.96 1.21 15.29
C ILE A 38 -0.65 0.99 14.52
N ARG A 39 0.01 2.04 14.03
CA ARG A 39 1.30 1.95 13.34
C ARG A 39 2.37 1.27 14.20
N ARG A 40 2.44 1.59 15.50
CA ARG A 40 3.38 0.93 16.44
C ARG A 40 3.05 -0.55 16.66
N ASP A 41 1.78 -0.89 16.79
CA ASP A 41 1.35 -2.28 16.97
C ASP A 41 1.56 -3.12 15.71
N LEU A 42 1.21 -2.60 14.54
CA LEU A 42 1.50 -3.25 13.26
C LEU A 42 3.00 -3.46 13.08
N LYS A 43 3.85 -2.48 13.44
CA LYS A 43 5.32 -2.63 13.39
C LYS A 43 5.80 -3.76 14.30
N LYS A 44 5.22 -3.90 15.49
CA LYS A 44 5.57 -4.97 16.42
C LYS A 44 5.10 -6.34 15.92
N LEU A 45 3.89 -6.43 15.39
CA LEU A 45 3.34 -7.67 14.82
C LEU A 45 4.11 -8.15 13.58
N GLU A 46 4.51 -7.22 12.71
CA GLU A 46 5.40 -7.48 11.58
C GLU A 46 6.76 -8.01 12.03
N SER A 47 7.38 -7.36 13.04
CA SER A 47 8.68 -7.82 13.56
C SER A 47 8.63 -9.22 14.18
N SER A 48 7.43 -9.67 14.60
CA SER A 48 7.19 -11.03 15.07
C SER A 48 6.76 -12.01 13.97
N GLY A 49 6.76 -11.57 12.70
CA GLY A 49 6.38 -12.41 11.57
C GLY A 49 4.92 -12.85 11.57
N LYS A 50 4.00 -12.04 12.11
CA LYS A 50 2.57 -12.37 12.17
C LYS A 50 1.74 -11.75 11.04
N LEU A 51 2.22 -10.66 10.44
CA LEU A 51 1.59 -9.95 9.34
C LEU A 51 2.64 -9.25 8.48
N LEU A 52 2.22 -8.69 7.35
CA LEU A 52 3.03 -7.80 6.51
C LEU A 52 2.41 -6.41 6.50
N ARG A 53 3.21 -5.36 6.70
CA ARG A 53 2.69 -4.00 6.59
C ARG A 53 2.56 -3.55 5.14
N THR A 54 1.59 -2.67 4.91
CA THR A 54 1.41 -1.95 3.66
C THR A 54 1.49 -0.44 3.93
N TYR A 55 1.50 0.38 2.87
CA TYR A 55 1.55 1.84 3.02
C TYR A 55 0.39 2.39 3.86
N ARG A 56 -0.81 1.79 3.74
CA ARG A 56 -2.04 2.23 4.42
C ARG A 56 -2.48 1.32 5.57
N GLY A 57 -1.76 0.23 5.84
CA GLY A 57 -2.38 -0.88 6.56
C GLY A 57 -1.48 -2.07 6.83
N ALA A 58 -2.10 -3.24 6.84
CA ALA A 58 -1.41 -4.53 6.92
C ALA A 58 -2.21 -5.62 6.18
N THR A 59 -1.52 -6.71 5.84
CA THR A 59 -2.08 -7.89 5.17
C THR A 59 -1.58 -9.16 5.84
N ARG A 60 -2.34 -10.26 5.70
CA ARG A 60 -1.94 -11.58 6.20
C ARG A 60 -0.67 -12.07 5.50
N ILE A 61 0.16 -12.81 6.23
CA ILE A 61 1.23 -13.63 5.63
C ILE A 61 0.57 -14.86 5.01
N SER A 62 0.48 -14.90 3.68
CA SER A 62 0.05 -16.10 2.96
C SER A 62 1.24 -17.05 2.79
N GLU A 63 1.14 -18.25 3.35
CA GLU A 63 2.05 -19.35 3.04
C GLU A 63 2.02 -19.58 1.52
N GLY A 64 3.18 -19.41 0.86
CA GLY A 64 3.34 -19.63 -0.58
C GLY A 64 3.44 -18.37 -1.47
N LYS A 65 3.18 -17.15 -0.98
CA LYS A 65 3.48 -15.91 -1.74
C LYS A 65 4.63 -15.14 -1.12
N CYS A 66 5.82 -15.56 -1.52
CA CYS A 66 7.05 -14.80 -1.66
C CYS A 66 7.29 -13.66 -0.64
N LYS A 67 8.23 -13.93 0.28
CA LYS A 67 9.13 -12.99 0.99
C LYS A 67 9.92 -12.01 0.08
N LYS A 68 9.47 -11.70 -1.16
CA LYS A 68 10.24 -10.90 -2.14
C LYS A 68 9.43 -9.92 -2.99
N VAL A 69 8.10 -9.94 -2.97
CA VAL A 69 7.28 -9.08 -3.86
C VAL A 69 6.74 -7.83 -3.15
N VAL A 70 6.89 -7.74 -1.82
CA VAL A 70 6.40 -6.61 -1.02
C VAL A 70 7.45 -5.50 -0.84
N ASP A 71 8.70 -5.73 -1.26
CA ASP A 71 9.83 -4.83 -0.96
C ASP A 71 9.98 -3.61 -1.88
N ASP A 72 9.05 -3.35 -2.79
CA ASP A 72 9.03 -2.06 -3.49
C ASP A 72 7.60 -1.69 -3.93
N PRO A 73 6.88 -0.90 -3.12
CA PRO A 73 5.56 -0.39 -3.46
C PRO A 73 5.54 0.34 -4.82
N LEU A 74 6.67 0.94 -5.23
CA LEU A 74 6.79 1.59 -6.53
C LEU A 74 6.84 0.54 -7.65
N LYS A 75 7.65 -0.52 -7.54
CA LYS A 75 7.66 -1.61 -8.54
C LYS A 75 6.30 -2.27 -8.68
N GLY A 76 5.61 -2.53 -7.56
CA GLY A 76 4.25 -3.04 -7.58
C GLY A 76 3.28 -2.11 -8.31
N ARG A 77 3.36 -0.80 -8.05
CA ARG A 77 2.56 0.21 -8.75
C ARG A 77 2.93 0.34 -10.23
N ILE A 78 4.20 0.19 -10.60
CA ILE A 78 4.65 0.21 -12.00
C ILE A 78 4.07 -0.99 -12.77
N LEU A 79 4.09 -2.18 -12.17
CA LEU A 79 3.59 -3.40 -12.81
C LEU A 79 2.05 -3.47 -12.86
N LYS A 80 1.36 -2.88 -11.87
CA LYS A 80 -0.10 -2.84 -11.86
C LYS A 80 -0.63 -2.01 -13.03
N ASN A 81 -1.51 -2.62 -13.83
CA ASN A 81 -2.13 -2.04 -15.02
C ASN A 81 -1.11 -1.47 -16.02
N LYS A 82 0.04 -2.14 -16.16
CA LYS A 82 1.16 -1.68 -16.99
C LYS A 82 0.72 -1.41 -18.44
N ASP A 83 -0.04 -2.32 -19.04
CA ASP A 83 -0.44 -2.21 -20.44
C ASP A 83 -1.42 -1.05 -20.64
N GLN A 84 -2.36 -0.86 -19.73
CA GLN A 84 -3.28 0.29 -19.77
C GLN A 84 -2.52 1.61 -19.62
N LYS A 85 -1.52 1.67 -18.74
CA LYS A 85 -0.66 2.85 -18.59
C LYS A 85 0.17 3.12 -19.84
N ALA A 86 0.65 2.09 -20.53
CA ALA A 86 1.36 2.26 -21.79
C ALA A 86 0.44 2.83 -22.89
N ILE A 87 -0.82 2.38 -22.96
CA ILE A 87 -1.82 2.93 -23.89
C ILE A 87 -2.11 4.41 -23.56
N ILE A 88 -2.33 4.73 -22.28
CA ILE A 88 -2.57 6.10 -21.81
C ILE A 88 -1.36 6.98 -22.15
N GLY A 89 -0.15 6.55 -21.80
CA GLY A 89 1.06 7.30 -22.04
C GLY A 89 1.26 7.59 -23.53
N LYS A 90 1.04 6.59 -24.40
CA LYS A 90 1.13 6.78 -25.86
C LYS A 90 0.16 7.85 -26.35
N TYR A 91 -1.10 7.78 -25.92
CA TYR A 91 -2.10 8.78 -26.29
C TYR A 91 -1.74 10.18 -25.77
N GLU A 92 -1.28 10.29 -24.52
CA GLU A 92 -0.82 11.55 -23.94
C GLU A 92 0.38 12.13 -24.69
N GLY A 93 1.32 11.28 -25.14
CA GLY A 93 2.47 11.70 -25.96
C GLY A 93 2.08 12.22 -27.35
N GLU A 94 0.97 11.75 -27.92
CA GLU A 94 0.42 12.28 -29.19
C GLU A 94 -0.19 13.68 -29.03
N LEU A 95 -0.43 14.13 -27.80
CA LEU A 95 -0.97 15.47 -27.50
C LEU A 95 0.14 16.53 -27.25
N VAL A 96 1.40 16.11 -27.17
CA VAL A 96 2.53 17.01 -26.88
C VAL A 96 3.04 17.62 -28.17
N GLU A 97 3.14 18.95 -28.20
CA GLU A 97 3.67 19.70 -29.34
C GLU A 97 5.08 20.24 -29.06
N ASN A 98 5.76 20.67 -30.12
CA ASN A 98 7.07 21.32 -29.97
C ASN A 98 6.91 22.61 -29.16
N ASP A 99 7.91 22.89 -28.32
CA ASP A 99 7.98 24.05 -27.42
C ASP A 99 7.00 24.04 -26.24
N ASP A 100 6.26 22.95 -26.02
CA ASP A 100 5.46 22.77 -24.81
C ASP A 100 6.32 22.68 -23.54
N VAL A 101 5.85 23.34 -22.47
CA VAL A 101 6.42 23.23 -21.12
C VAL A 101 5.47 22.41 -20.26
N ILE A 102 5.84 21.15 -20.03
CA ILE A 102 4.99 20.19 -19.31
C ILE A 102 5.57 19.94 -17.91
N MET A 103 4.70 20.05 -16.90
CA MET A 103 5.01 19.64 -15.53
C MET A 103 4.37 18.29 -15.23
N ILE A 104 5.17 17.35 -14.71
CA ILE A 104 4.75 15.98 -14.43
C ILE A 104 4.88 15.69 -12.93
N ASP A 105 3.86 15.05 -12.35
CA ASP A 105 3.86 14.63 -10.96
C ASP A 105 4.60 13.29 -10.73
N ALA A 106 4.86 12.94 -9.46
CA ALA A 106 5.54 11.69 -9.11
C ALA A 106 4.55 10.49 -9.09
N SER A 107 4.00 10.13 -10.26
CA SER A 107 3.06 9.01 -10.41
C SER A 107 3.56 7.94 -11.39
N THR A 108 3.17 6.69 -11.14
CA THR A 108 3.51 5.57 -12.04
C THR A 108 2.70 5.55 -13.33
N THR A 109 1.65 6.37 -13.42
CA THR A 109 0.81 6.48 -14.62
C THR A 109 1.44 7.48 -15.57
N THR A 110 1.73 8.70 -15.08
CA THR A 110 2.38 9.76 -15.86
C THR A 110 3.82 9.41 -16.25
N LEU A 111 4.51 8.56 -15.46
CA LEU A 111 5.79 7.96 -15.86
C LEU A 111 5.74 7.19 -17.19
N ALA A 112 4.56 6.72 -17.63
CA ALA A 112 4.44 6.03 -18.91
C ALA A 112 4.67 6.96 -20.12
N ILE A 113 4.35 8.25 -19.98
CA ILE A 113 4.59 9.28 -21.01
C ILE A 113 6.10 9.46 -21.23
N CYS A 114 6.87 9.59 -20.15
CA CYS A 114 8.32 9.85 -20.20
C CYS A 114 9.17 8.68 -20.72
N LYS A 115 8.55 7.55 -21.10
CA LYS A 115 9.23 6.33 -21.56
C LYS A 115 9.02 6.06 -23.05
N LEU A 116 8.24 6.91 -23.73
CA LEU A 116 8.09 6.93 -25.18
C LEU A 116 9.35 7.51 -25.81
#